data_AF-A0A9N9JIW4-F1
#
_entry.id   AF-A0A9N9JIW4-F1
#
_cell.length_a   1.000
_cell.length_b   1.000
_cell.length_c   1.000
_cell.angle_alpha   90.00
_cell.angle_beta   90.00
_cell.angle_gamma   90.00
#
_symmetry.space_group_name_H-M   'P 1'
#
loop_
_entity.id
_entity.type
_entity.pdbx_description
1 polymer ?
#
loop_
_entity_poly.entity_id
_entity_poly.type
_entity_poly.pdbx_seq_one_letter_code
_entity_poly.pdbx_strand_id
1 'polypeptide(L)'
;LKSVLVYIADMWTAGILLIFDRWSTSIRPPIPFFISKWIYVICIFISFFLLALDIKKARNIIKSGDISYAFTNTVAYRFHTMRSYSHFCFFSKINNSKKKVDEIAFFVFFTFKGWKRIIFAEAPRQVIVAVTLYSIVQANKSRNYFDIDEYGSGMVQRLTTASMVFSLLIFVASASMFVFAFLLYIPLLCQIRGNLKEYCCHKIDK
;
A
#
# COMPACT_ATOMS: atom_id res chain seq x y z
N LEU A 1 8.80 -5.93 -3.40
CA LEU A 1 8.66 -6.31 -1.99
C LEU A 1 7.45 -5.70 -1.32
N LYS A 2 7.38 -4.37 -1.08
CA LYS A 2 6.28 -3.72 -0.31
C LYS A 2 4.87 -4.19 -0.70
N SER A 3 4.51 -4.17 -1.98
CA SER A 3 3.17 -4.59 -2.45
C SER A 3 2.85 -6.08 -2.23
N VAL A 4 3.87 -6.94 -2.21
CA VAL A 4 3.73 -8.40 -2.00
C VAL A 4 3.64 -8.69 -0.51
N LEU A 5 4.46 -8.04 0.32
CA LEU A 5 4.37 -8.13 1.78
C LEU A 5 3.02 -7.60 2.29
N VAL A 6 2.55 -6.45 1.79
CA VAL A 6 1.23 -5.93 2.15
C VAL A 6 0.14 -6.89 1.69
N TYR A 7 0.30 -7.57 0.55
CA TYR A 7 -0.68 -8.56 0.08
C TYR A 7 -0.68 -9.86 0.90
N ILE A 8 0.48 -10.35 1.31
CA ILE A 8 0.61 -11.50 2.22
C ILE A 8 0.06 -11.15 3.61
N ALA A 9 0.35 -9.94 4.10
CA ALA A 9 -0.23 -9.41 5.33
C ALA A 9 -1.75 -9.27 5.22
N ASP A 10 -2.27 -8.76 4.09
CA ASP A 10 -3.70 -8.66 3.82
C ASP A 10 -4.38 -10.03 3.79
N MET A 11 -3.75 -11.03 3.15
CA MET A 11 -4.22 -12.43 3.16
C MET A 11 -4.21 -13.05 4.56
N TRP A 12 -3.18 -12.75 5.36
CA TRP A 12 -3.04 -13.22 6.73
C TRP A 12 -4.12 -12.62 7.65
N THR A 13 -4.32 -11.30 7.58
CA THR A 13 -5.39 -10.63 8.34
C THR A 13 -6.77 -11.08 7.90
N ALA A 14 -6.97 -11.33 6.60
CA ALA A 14 -8.23 -11.85 6.06
C ALA A 14 -8.52 -13.29 6.53
N GLY A 15 -7.50 -14.16 6.57
CA GLY A 15 -7.62 -15.52 7.10
C GLY A 15 -8.03 -15.52 8.57
N ILE A 16 -7.40 -14.68 9.39
CA ILE A 16 -7.72 -14.58 10.83
C ILE A 16 -9.15 -14.05 11.04
N LEU A 17 -9.59 -13.05 10.28
CA LEU A 17 -10.96 -12.49 10.40
C LEU A 17 -12.06 -13.47 9.94
N LEU A 18 -11.81 -14.24 8.87
CA LEU A 18 -12.77 -15.23 8.37
C LEU A 18 -12.83 -16.50 9.22
N ILE A 19 -11.70 -16.93 9.77
CA ILE A 19 -11.62 -18.17 10.57
C ILE A 19 -12.10 -17.94 12.00
N PHE A 20 -11.81 -16.78 12.61
CA PHE A 20 -12.09 -16.61 14.04
C PHE A 20 -13.44 -16.01 14.40
N ASP A 21 -14.17 -15.35 13.48
CA ASP A 21 -15.50 -14.71 13.69
C ASP A 21 -15.69 -14.03 15.08
N ARG A 22 -14.58 -13.64 15.71
CA ARG A 22 -14.45 -13.10 17.06
C ARG A 22 -13.26 -12.16 17.02
N TRP A 23 -13.42 -10.97 17.58
CA TRP A 23 -12.26 -10.14 17.89
C TRP A 23 -11.46 -10.86 18.97
N SER A 24 -10.16 -11.08 18.75
CA SER A 24 -9.28 -11.70 19.76
C SER A 24 -9.01 -10.78 20.96
N THR A 25 -9.60 -9.58 20.95
CA THR A 25 -9.47 -8.57 21.99
C THR A 25 -10.64 -8.67 22.96
N SER A 26 -10.35 -8.81 24.25
CA SER A 26 -11.34 -8.85 25.35
C SER A 26 -12.17 -7.56 25.51
N ILE A 27 -11.93 -6.54 24.68
CA ILE A 27 -12.51 -5.20 24.77
C ILE A 27 -13.53 -5.07 23.63
N ARG A 28 -14.80 -4.79 23.98
CA ARG A 28 -15.87 -4.60 23.00
C ARG A 28 -15.56 -3.36 22.16
N PRO A 29 -15.43 -3.49 20.82
CA PRO A 29 -15.27 -2.32 19.96
C PRO A 29 -16.53 -1.44 20.03
N PRO A 30 -16.39 -0.11 19.96
CA PRO A 30 -17.53 0.82 19.93
C PRO A 30 -18.38 0.69 18.65
N ILE A 31 -17.85 0.03 17.61
CA ILE A 31 -18.53 -0.20 16.33
C ILE A 31 -19.19 -1.58 16.37
N PRO A 32 -20.48 -1.71 16.00
CA PRO A 32 -21.16 -3.00 15.96
C PRO A 32 -20.46 -3.95 14.98
N PHE A 33 -20.15 -5.16 15.46
CA PHE A 33 -19.40 -6.19 14.73
C PHE A 33 -19.95 -6.50 13.33
N PHE A 34 -21.29 -6.42 13.17
CA PHE A 34 -21.95 -6.64 11.90
C PHE A 34 -21.49 -5.67 10.81
N ILE A 35 -21.39 -4.37 11.13
CA ILE A 35 -21.00 -3.35 10.15
C ILE A 35 -19.52 -3.50 9.79
N SER A 36 -18.66 -3.68 10.80
CA SER A 36 -17.22 -3.88 10.58
C SER A 36 -16.96 -5.08 9.67
N LYS A 37 -17.64 -6.22 9.89
CA LYS A 37 -17.47 -7.44 9.09
C LYS A 37 -17.71 -7.18 7.60
N TRP A 38 -18.82 -6.51 7.26
CA TRP A 38 -19.12 -6.18 5.86
C TRP A 38 -18.13 -5.20 5.24
N ILE A 39 -17.66 -4.20 6.00
CA ILE A 39 -16.62 -3.28 5.52
C ILE A 39 -15.32 -4.04 5.19
N TYR A 40 -14.89 -4.96 6.08
CA TYR A 40 -13.70 -5.78 5.82
C TYR A 40 -13.86 -6.62 4.55
N VAL A 41 -15.02 -7.28 4.37
CA VAL A 41 -15.30 -8.11 3.17
C VAL A 41 -15.25 -7.26 1.90
N ILE A 42 -15.89 -6.09 1.88
CA ILE A 42 -15.90 -5.19 0.72
C ILE A 42 -14.49 -4.70 0.40
N CYS A 43 -13.72 -4.27 1.41
CA CYS A 43 -12.33 -3.84 1.23
C CYS A 43 -11.43 -4.94 0.69
N ILE A 44 -11.62 -6.18 1.14
CA ILE A 44 -10.90 -7.34 0.63
C ILE A 44 -11.23 -7.57 -0.84
N PHE A 45 -12.52 -7.60 -1.19
CA PHE A 45 -12.96 -7.79 -2.57
C PHE A 45 -12.40 -6.70 -3.50
N ILE A 46 -12.47 -5.43 -3.10
CA ILE A 46 -11.91 -4.30 -3.84
C ILE A 46 -10.38 -4.44 -4.00
N SER A 47 -9.67 -4.88 -2.96
CA SER A 47 -8.22 -5.11 -3.03
C SER A 47 -7.86 -6.15 -4.09
N PHE A 48 -8.54 -7.30 -4.08
CA PHE A 48 -8.35 -8.36 -5.09
C PHE A 48 -8.73 -7.90 -6.50
N PHE A 49 -9.84 -7.18 -6.63
CA PHE A 49 -10.28 -6.66 -7.92
C PHE A 49 -9.27 -5.67 -8.53
N LEU A 50 -8.78 -4.71 -7.72
CA LEU A 50 -7.75 -3.76 -8.15
C LEU A 50 -6.45 -4.48 -8.54
N LEU A 51 -6.04 -5.49 -7.77
CA LEU A 51 -4.87 -6.30 -8.10
C LEU A 51 -5.03 -7.04 -9.43
N ALA A 52 -6.19 -7.66 -9.66
CA ALA A 52 -6.46 -8.38 -10.91
C ALA A 52 -6.38 -7.43 -12.13
N LEU A 53 -6.90 -6.20 -12.00
CA LEU A 53 -6.79 -5.18 -13.03
C LEU A 53 -5.34 -4.75 -13.30
N ASP A 54 -4.54 -4.58 -12.24
CA ASP A 54 -3.12 -4.22 -12.37
C ASP A 54 -2.30 -5.34 -13.03
N ILE A 55 -2.58 -6.61 -12.68
CA ILE A 55 -1.96 -7.77 -13.33
C ILE A 55 -2.37 -7.86 -14.80
N LYS A 56 -3.66 -7.67 -15.12
CA LYS A 56 -4.15 -7.68 -16.50
C LYS A 56 -3.48 -6.59 -17.34
N LYS A 57 -3.36 -5.37 -16.82
CA LYS A 57 -2.63 -4.28 -17.47
C LYS A 57 -1.13 -4.60 -17.63
N ALA A 58 -0.50 -5.14 -16.60
CA ALA A 58 0.91 -5.53 -16.66
C ALA A 58 1.17 -6.61 -17.71
N ARG A 59 0.28 -7.62 -17.82
CA ARG A 59 0.37 -8.66 -18.85
C ARG A 59 0.26 -8.08 -20.26
N ASN A 60 -0.64 -7.14 -20.50
CA ASN A 60 -0.75 -6.48 -21.81
C ASN A 60 0.52 -5.70 -22.17
N ILE A 61 1.14 -5.02 -21.20
CA ILE A 61 2.41 -4.29 -21.41
C ILE A 61 3.57 -5.25 -21.71
N ILE A 62 3.67 -6.37 -20.98
CA ILE A 62 4.70 -7.39 -21.24
C ILE A 62 4.53 -7.98 -22.65
N LYS A 63 3.28 -8.13 -23.12
CA LYS A 63 2.99 -8.61 -24.48
C LYS A 63 3.30 -7.59 -25.56
N SER A 64 3.18 -6.29 -25.29
CA SER A 64 3.49 -5.25 -26.29
C SER A 64 4.99 -5.09 -26.52
N GLY A 65 5.83 -5.48 -25.55
CA GLY A 65 7.29 -5.44 -25.68
C GLY A 65 7.90 -4.03 -25.54
N ASP A 66 7.09 -3.02 -25.25
CA ASP A 66 7.55 -1.64 -25.13
C ASP A 66 8.33 -1.42 -23.83
N ILE A 67 9.63 -1.16 -23.95
CA ILE A 67 10.57 -1.02 -22.83
C ILE A 67 10.16 0.15 -21.90
N SER A 68 9.71 1.27 -22.47
CA SER A 68 9.26 2.45 -21.72
C SER A 68 7.99 2.17 -20.89
N TYR A 69 7.06 1.37 -21.41
CA TYR A 69 5.88 0.94 -20.66
C TYR A 69 6.21 -0.14 -19.62
N ALA A 70 7.16 -1.03 -19.93
CA ALA A 70 7.66 -2.02 -18.97
C ALA A 70 8.33 -1.34 -17.76
N PHE A 71 9.10 -0.27 -17.99
CA PHE A 71 9.74 0.50 -16.92
C PHE A 71 8.73 1.27 -16.06
N THR A 72 7.71 1.88 -16.66
CA THR A 72 6.65 2.63 -15.92
C THR A 72 5.66 1.73 -15.18
N ASN A 73 5.72 0.40 -15.36
CA ASN A 73 4.91 -0.54 -14.59
C ASN A 73 5.76 -1.37 -13.63
N THR A 74 5.59 -1.15 -12.33
CA THR A 74 6.31 -1.87 -11.28
C THR A 74 6.18 -3.39 -11.38
N VAL A 75 5.05 -3.92 -11.87
CA VAL A 75 4.85 -5.36 -12.05
C VAL A 75 5.66 -5.86 -13.27
N ALA A 76 5.60 -5.15 -14.39
CA ALA A 76 6.35 -5.52 -15.60
C ALA A 76 7.86 -5.34 -15.40
N TYR A 77 8.29 -4.23 -14.81
CA TYR A 77 9.67 -3.98 -14.38
C TYR A 77 10.23 -5.15 -13.57
N ARG A 78 9.54 -5.56 -12.49
CA ARG A 78 9.97 -6.68 -11.65
C ARG A 78 10.05 -8.00 -12.43
N PHE A 79 9.07 -8.25 -13.30
CA PHE A 79 9.06 -9.42 -14.16
C PHE A 79 10.30 -9.49 -15.07
N HIS A 80 10.66 -8.38 -15.72
CA HIS A 80 11.85 -8.31 -16.57
C HIS A 80 13.16 -8.41 -15.77
N THR A 81 13.28 -7.74 -14.62
CA THR A 81 14.49 -7.78 -13.80
C THR A 81 14.74 -9.14 -13.16
N MET A 82 13.67 -9.88 -12.80
CA MET A 82 13.80 -11.24 -12.27
C MET A 82 14.20 -12.25 -13.35
N ARG A 83 13.76 -12.04 -14.60
CA ARG A 83 14.04 -12.96 -15.71
C ARG A 83 15.46 -12.78 -16.29
N SER A 84 16.02 -11.58 -16.25
CA SER A 84 17.29 -11.29 -16.90
C SER A 84 18.09 -10.21 -16.16
N TYR A 85 19.30 -10.56 -15.76
CA TYR A 85 20.22 -9.62 -15.10
C TYR A 85 20.64 -8.45 -16.01
N SER A 86 20.74 -8.68 -17.33
CA SER A 86 21.05 -7.62 -18.30
C SER A 86 19.98 -6.53 -18.31
N HIS A 87 18.70 -6.90 -18.18
CA HIS A 87 17.59 -5.95 -18.07
C HIS A 87 17.65 -5.16 -16.75
N PHE A 88 18.06 -5.81 -15.65
CA PHE A 88 18.29 -5.13 -14.38
C PHE A 88 19.40 -4.08 -14.49
N CYS A 89 20.54 -4.43 -15.08
CA CYS A 89 21.66 -3.49 -15.26
C CYS A 89 21.25 -2.31 -16.16
N PHE A 90 20.54 -2.57 -17.26
CA PHE A 90 20.00 -1.55 -18.16
C PHE A 90 19.09 -0.56 -17.42
N PHE A 91 18.10 -1.06 -16.69
CA PHE A 91 17.20 -0.19 -15.93
C PHE A 91 17.89 0.54 -14.78
N SER A 92 18.90 -0.08 -14.15
CA SER A 92 19.72 0.56 -13.11
C SER A 92 20.49 1.75 -13.68
N LYS A 93 21.06 1.61 -14.88
CA LYS A 93 21.77 2.68 -15.58
C LYS A 93 20.84 3.83 -15.99
N ILE A 94 19.61 3.51 -16.45
CA ILE A 94 18.57 4.51 -16.69
C ILE A 94 18.23 5.24 -15.40
N ASN A 95 18.12 4.54 -14.26
CA ASN A 95 17.76 5.18 -13.01
C ASN A 95 18.84 6.12 -12.48
N ASN A 96 20.12 5.78 -12.63
CA ASN A 96 21.25 6.60 -12.19
C ASN A 96 21.52 7.82 -13.06
N SER A 97 21.08 7.83 -14.32
CA SER A 97 21.37 8.93 -15.27
C SER A 97 20.33 10.06 -15.25
N LYS A 98 19.37 10.03 -14.32
CA LYS A 98 18.24 10.98 -14.29
C LYS A 98 18.58 12.29 -13.62
N LYS A 99 18.05 13.39 -14.17
CA LYS A 99 18.04 14.69 -13.49
C LYS A 99 17.08 14.64 -12.29
N LYS A 100 17.34 15.47 -11.27
CA LYS A 100 16.52 15.53 -10.05
C LYS A 100 15.04 15.85 -10.31
N VAL A 101 14.75 16.69 -11.30
CA VAL A 101 13.37 16.98 -11.72
C VAL A 101 12.66 15.74 -12.28
N ASP A 102 13.38 14.93 -13.07
CA ASP A 102 12.82 13.70 -13.64
C ASP A 102 12.61 12.64 -12.53
N GLU A 103 13.51 12.57 -11.55
CA GLU A 103 13.37 11.72 -10.37
C GLU A 103 12.08 12.04 -9.58
N ILE A 104 11.79 13.32 -9.36
CA ILE A 104 10.55 13.78 -8.72
C ILE A 104 9.32 13.41 -9.57
N ALA A 105 9.37 13.61 -10.90
CA ALA A 105 8.28 13.26 -11.79
C ALA A 105 7.95 11.75 -11.75
N PHE A 106 8.98 10.90 -11.76
CA PHE A 106 8.80 9.46 -11.61
C PHE A 106 8.22 9.11 -10.23
N PHE A 107 8.73 9.71 -9.16
CA PHE A 107 8.20 9.48 -7.81
C PHE A 107 6.70 9.81 -7.72
N VAL A 108 6.30 10.96 -8.24
CA VAL A 108 4.90 11.40 -8.27
C VAL A 108 4.05 10.45 -9.12
N PHE A 109 4.53 10.08 -10.32
CA PHE A 109 3.83 9.15 -11.22
C PHE A 109 3.61 7.77 -10.59
N PHE A 110 4.65 7.17 -9.98
CA PHE A 110 4.54 5.86 -9.34
C PHE A 110 3.65 5.89 -8.10
N THR A 111 3.71 6.96 -7.31
CA THR A 111 2.86 7.14 -6.13
C THR A 111 1.39 7.29 -6.53
N PHE A 112 1.10 8.07 -7.57
CA PHE A 112 -0.24 8.17 -8.15
C PHE A 112 -0.74 6.92 -8.86
N LYS A 113 0.09 5.91 -9.12
CA LYS A 113 -0.42 4.65 -9.69
C LYS A 113 -1.16 3.81 -8.64
N GLY A 114 -0.71 3.86 -7.38
CA GLY A 114 -1.25 3.06 -6.28
C GLY A 114 -2.36 3.71 -5.46
N TRP A 115 -2.71 4.98 -5.73
CA TRP A 115 -3.65 5.75 -4.90
C TRP A 115 -5.02 5.11 -4.69
N LYS A 116 -5.60 4.50 -5.74
CA LYS A 116 -6.92 3.87 -5.67
C LYS A 116 -6.94 2.76 -4.62
N ARG A 117 -5.86 1.99 -4.53
CA ARG A 117 -5.72 0.93 -3.53
C ARG A 117 -5.65 1.52 -2.12
N ILE A 118 -4.84 2.56 -1.92
CA ILE A 118 -4.67 3.22 -0.62
C ILE A 118 -6.02 3.78 -0.13
N ILE A 119 -6.76 4.48 -0.99
CA ILE A 119 -8.03 5.11 -0.61
C ILE A 119 -9.17 4.10 -0.47
N PHE A 120 -9.38 3.22 -1.45
CA PHE A 120 -10.58 2.37 -1.47
C PHE A 120 -10.42 1.05 -0.72
N ALA A 121 -9.22 0.47 -0.67
CA ALA A 121 -9.01 -0.83 -0.03
C ALA A 121 -8.41 -0.69 1.38
N GLU A 122 -7.44 0.20 1.55
CA GLU A 122 -6.66 0.28 2.79
C GLU A 122 -7.24 1.30 3.79
N ALA A 123 -7.64 2.50 3.36
CA ALA A 123 -8.14 3.54 4.27
C ALA A 123 -9.35 3.13 5.12
N PRO A 124 -10.48 2.62 4.56
CA PRO A 124 -11.63 2.19 5.37
C PRO A 124 -11.27 1.11 6.39
N ARG A 125 -10.36 0.19 6.03
CA ARG A 125 -9.86 -0.83 6.93
C ARG A 125 -9.06 -0.23 8.09
N GLN A 126 -8.15 0.68 7.77
CA GLN A 126 -7.24 1.28 8.74
C GLN A 126 -7.95 2.25 9.68
N VAL A 127 -9.07 2.86 9.25
CA VAL A 127 -9.95 3.63 10.14
C VAL A 127 -10.54 2.73 11.24
N ILE A 128 -11.03 1.53 10.90
CA ILE A 128 -11.56 0.59 11.92
C ILE A 128 -10.46 0.15 12.87
N VAL A 129 -9.27 -0.17 12.35
CA VAL A 129 -8.10 -0.54 13.16
C VAL A 129 -7.71 0.62 14.09
N ALA A 130 -7.67 1.85 13.60
CA ALA A 130 -7.35 3.05 14.37
C ALA A 130 -8.36 3.29 15.49
N VAL A 131 -9.66 3.24 15.20
CA VAL A 131 -10.73 3.41 16.21
C VAL A 131 -10.66 2.31 17.26
N THR A 132 -10.37 1.08 16.85
CA THR A 132 -10.24 -0.03 17.80
C THR A 132 -9.02 0.15 18.70
N LEU A 133 -7.85 0.48 18.14
CA LEU A 133 -6.65 0.79 18.93
C LEU A 133 -6.88 1.97 19.87
N TYR A 134 -7.57 3.02 19.42
CA TYR A 134 -7.93 4.15 20.27
C TYR A 134 -8.80 3.72 21.47
N SER A 135 -9.79 2.85 21.25
CA SER A 135 -10.62 2.32 22.33
C SER A 135 -9.84 1.43 23.32
N ILE A 136 -8.87 0.67 22.82
CA ILE A 136 -7.98 -0.16 23.64
C ILE A 136 -7.10 0.73 24.52
N VAL A 137 -6.52 1.79 23.96
CA VAL A 137 -5.70 2.77 24.68
C VAL A 137 -6.53 3.51 25.73
N GLN A 138 -7.75 3.93 25.39
CA GLN A 138 -8.64 4.63 26.33
C GLN A 138 -9.12 3.75 27.48
N ALA A 139 -9.31 2.45 27.23
CA ALA A 139 -9.66 1.47 28.26
C ALA A 139 -8.49 1.18 29.21
N ASN A 140 -7.24 1.51 28.83
CA ASN A 140 -6.09 1.33 29.69
C ASN A 140 -6.06 2.43 30.78
N LYS A 141 -6.36 2.02 32.02
CA LYS A 141 -6.49 2.90 33.20
C LYS A 141 -5.14 3.26 33.83
N SER A 142 -4.05 2.59 33.44
CA SER A 142 -2.73 2.63 34.11
C SER A 142 -1.82 3.79 33.69
N ARG A 143 -2.16 4.54 32.61
CA ARG A 143 -1.34 5.62 32.02
C ARG A 143 0.08 5.21 31.59
N ASN A 144 0.44 3.93 31.65
CA ASN A 144 1.71 3.41 31.14
C ASN A 144 1.54 2.93 29.69
N TYR A 145 1.86 3.81 28.74
CA TYR A 145 1.70 3.53 27.31
C TYR A 145 2.61 2.41 26.77
N PHE A 146 3.72 2.14 27.45
CA PHE A 146 4.76 1.18 27.03
C PHE A 146 4.61 -0.22 27.63
N ASP A 147 3.66 -0.43 28.55
CA ASP A 147 3.53 -1.73 29.19
C ASP A 147 2.69 -2.69 28.33
N ILE A 148 3.35 -3.65 27.70
CA ILE A 148 2.77 -4.60 26.75
C ILE A 148 1.86 -5.61 27.48
N ASP A 149 2.04 -5.77 28.79
CA ASP A 149 1.31 -6.75 29.60
C ASP A 149 -0.17 -6.38 29.79
N GLU A 150 -0.52 -5.09 29.76
CA GLU A 150 -1.89 -4.59 29.95
C GLU A 150 -2.77 -4.66 28.70
N TYR A 151 -2.16 -4.77 27.51
CA TYR A 151 -2.89 -4.80 26.24
C TYR A 151 -3.46 -6.18 25.88
N GLY A 152 -3.16 -7.22 26.67
CA GLY A 152 -3.79 -8.54 26.54
C GLY A 152 -3.28 -9.56 27.55
N SER A 153 -4.20 -10.28 28.18
CA SER A 153 -3.89 -11.38 29.12
C SER A 153 -3.35 -12.64 28.43
N GLY A 154 -3.53 -12.77 27.11
CA GLY A 154 -3.05 -13.91 26.31
C GLY A 154 -2.13 -13.52 25.15
N MET A 155 -1.20 -14.42 24.79
CA MET A 155 -0.20 -14.22 23.72
C MET A 155 -0.84 -13.86 22.37
N VAL A 156 -1.98 -14.47 22.05
CA VAL A 156 -2.72 -14.23 20.80
C VAL A 156 -3.27 -12.80 20.72
N GLN A 157 -3.77 -12.26 21.84
CA GLN A 157 -4.30 -10.90 21.88
C GLN A 157 -3.19 -9.86 21.69
N ARG A 158 -2.03 -10.07 22.34
CA ARG A 158 -0.85 -9.19 22.19
C ARG A 158 -0.34 -9.16 20.76
N LEU A 159 -0.20 -10.33 20.14
CA LEU A 159 0.22 -10.44 18.73
C LEU A 159 -0.77 -9.78 17.78
N THR A 160 -2.08 -9.90 18.06
CA THR A 160 -3.12 -9.25 17.25
C THR A 160 -3.03 -7.72 17.35
N THR A 161 -2.93 -7.18 18.56
CA THR A 161 -2.77 -5.74 18.79
C THR A 161 -1.48 -5.21 18.15
N ALA A 162 -0.37 -5.92 18.28
CA ALA A 162 0.90 -5.56 17.65
C ALA A 162 0.80 -5.55 16.11
N SER A 163 0.13 -6.54 15.53
CA SER A 163 -0.12 -6.61 14.08
C SER A 163 -0.99 -5.45 13.59
N MET A 164 -2.03 -5.08 14.36
CA MET A 164 -2.87 -3.92 14.08
C MET A 164 -2.07 -2.62 14.05
N VAL A 165 -1.26 -2.36 15.09
CA VAL A 165 -0.39 -1.17 15.17
C VAL A 165 0.59 -1.14 14.00
N PHE A 166 1.25 -2.25 13.72
CA PHE A 166 2.18 -2.37 12.60
C PHE A 166 1.52 -2.06 11.25
N SER A 167 0.32 -2.60 11.01
CA SER A 167 -0.42 -2.35 9.77
C SER A 167 -0.81 -0.87 9.61
N LEU A 168 -1.17 -0.21 10.71
CA LEU A 168 -1.52 1.22 10.74
C LEU A 168 -0.29 2.07 10.46
N LEU A 169 0.87 1.74 11.04
CA LEU A 169 2.12 2.44 10.77
C LEU A 169 2.53 2.36 9.29
N ILE A 170 2.42 1.18 8.68
CA ILE A 170 2.68 1.02 7.24
C ILE A 170 1.72 1.90 6.43
N PHE A 171 0.44 1.91 6.78
CA PHE A 171 -0.56 2.74 6.11
C PHE A 171 -0.22 4.22 6.23
N VAL A 172 0.08 4.73 7.43
CA VAL A 172 0.44 6.13 7.65
C VAL A 172 1.69 6.52 6.86
N ALA A 173 2.72 5.66 6.84
CA ALA A 173 3.92 5.88 6.04
C ALA A 173 3.62 5.92 4.52
N SER A 174 2.68 5.10 4.04
CA SER A 174 2.27 5.11 2.64
C SER A 174 1.38 6.31 2.29
N ALA A 175 0.50 6.72 3.20
CA ALA A 175 -0.38 7.86 3.06
C ALA A 175 0.41 9.17 3.08
N SER A 176 1.42 9.30 3.93
CA SER A 176 2.30 10.47 3.96
C SER A 176 3.09 10.64 2.66
N MET A 177 3.60 9.54 2.09
CA MET A 177 4.23 9.56 0.76
C MET A 177 3.25 9.99 -0.33
N PHE A 178 1.99 9.55 -0.24
CA PHE A 178 0.93 9.97 -1.17
C PHE A 178 0.61 11.46 -1.07
N VAL A 179 0.46 12.01 0.14
CA VAL A 179 0.25 13.45 0.36
C VAL A 179 1.45 14.25 -0.14
N PHE A 180 2.67 13.81 0.16
CA PHE A 180 3.88 14.47 -0.32
C PHE A 180 3.97 14.47 -1.86
N ALA A 181 3.62 13.35 -2.50
CA ALA A 181 3.54 13.28 -3.96
C ALA A 181 2.47 14.23 -4.54
N PHE A 182 1.33 14.38 -3.86
CA PHE A 182 0.29 15.34 -4.26
C PHE A 182 0.77 16.79 -4.18
N LEU A 183 1.50 17.15 -3.12
CA LEU A 183 2.10 18.48 -2.98
C LEU A 183 3.14 18.76 -4.08
N LEU A 184 3.99 17.79 -4.40
CA LEU A 184 4.99 17.90 -5.46
C LEU A 184 4.39 17.91 -6.87
N TYR A 185 3.19 17.37 -7.05
CA TYR A 185 2.50 17.36 -8.35
C TYR A 185 2.12 18.76 -8.82
N ILE A 186 1.73 19.65 -7.91
CA ILE A 186 1.28 21.02 -8.22
C ILE A 186 2.38 21.83 -8.94
N PRO A 187 3.61 22.00 -8.41
CA PRO A 187 4.67 22.72 -9.11
C PRO A 187 5.14 21.97 -10.37
N LEU A 188 5.07 20.63 -10.38
CA LEU A 188 5.47 19.82 -11.51
C LEU A 188 4.56 20.05 -12.74
N LEU A 189 3.26 20.27 -12.52
CA LEU A 189 2.31 20.61 -13.59
C LEU A 189 2.65 21.94 -14.29
N CYS A 190 3.20 22.91 -13.56
CA CYS A 190 3.62 24.18 -14.16
C CYS A 190 4.85 24.02 -15.07
N GLN A 191 5.66 22.98 -14.86
CA GLN A 191 6.90 22.74 -15.62
C GLN A 191 6.71 21.77 -16.80
N ILE A 192 5.74 20.86 -16.73
CA ILE A 192 5.49 19.84 -17.76
C ILE A 192 4.43 20.35 -18.75
N ARG A 193 4.75 20.32 -20.05
CA ARG A 193 3.76 20.44 -21.14
C ARG A 193 3.26 19.05 -21.53
N GLY A 194 2.04 18.67 -21.11
CA GLY A 194 1.39 17.42 -21.48
C GLY A 194 1.02 16.51 -20.30
N ASN A 195 0.58 15.28 -20.58
CA ASN A 195 0.19 14.32 -19.54
C ASN A 195 1.44 13.76 -18.84
N LEU A 196 1.39 13.62 -17.50
CA LEU A 196 2.50 13.09 -16.69
C LEU A 196 3.00 11.73 -17.21
N LYS A 197 2.07 10.89 -17.69
CA LYS A 197 2.40 9.59 -18.29
C LYS A 197 3.26 9.72 -19.54
N GLU A 198 2.88 10.61 -20.46
CA GLU A 198 3.60 10.83 -21.71
C GLU A 198 4.96 11.45 -21.46
N TYR A 199 5.05 12.41 -20.53
CA TYR A 199 6.33 12.99 -20.10
C TYR A 199 7.29 11.91 -19.59
N CYS A 200 6.82 11.04 -18.68
CA CYS A 200 7.64 9.93 -18.17
C CYS A 200 8.06 8.96 -19.26
N CYS A 201 7.17 8.59 -20.18
CA CYS A 201 7.50 7.69 -21.30
C CYS A 201 8.52 8.31 -22.25
N HIS A 202 8.36 9.57 -22.64
CA HIS A 202 9.28 10.28 -23.54
C HIS A 202 10.67 10.44 -22.91
N LYS A 203 10.76 10.63 -21.59
CA LYS A 203 12.03 10.70 -20.86
C LYS A 203 12.76 9.37 -20.71
N ILE A 204 12.08 8.24 -20.81
CA ILE A 204 12.73 6.91 -20.76
C ILE A 204 13.29 6.54 -22.13
N ASP A 205 12.64 7.00 -23.20
CA ASP A 205 13.00 6.69 -24.59
C ASP A 205 14.21 7.51 -25.08
N LYS A 206 14.50 8.65 -24.43
CA LYS A 206 15.61 9.55 -24.75
C LYS A 206 16.85 9.28 -23.90
#